data_AF-A0A969JEH1-F1
#
_entry.id   AF-A0A969JEH1-F1
#
_cell.length_a   1.000
_cell.length_b   1.000
_cell.length_c   1.000
_cell.angle_alpha   90.00
_cell.angle_beta   90.00
_cell.angle_gamma   90.00
#
_symmetry.space_group_name_H-M   'P 1'
#
loop_
_entity.id
_entity.type
_entity.pdbx_description
1 polymer ?
#
loop_
_entity_poly.entity_id
_entity_poly.type
_entity_poly.pdbx_seq_one_letter_code
_entity_poly.pdbx_strand_id
1 'polypeptide(L)'
;MNPNFDMRPYQIDAFQHFLAYVEEKHDLRQSPAHVLFQMATGSGKTMMMAGLILYLYEQGYRNFMFFVNNNTIIEKTIDNFMNGASPKYLFAPQIKIGDKNVSLIKVDNFQSDNGDDISICFQSIQGLFSRLKNNKENKLTFEDFEDKKFVLLADEAHHLSASTKQGILAFDEDKNDKDEVFNWEQAVMKIFNAHKENLLIEFTATAEMQNKDVVAKYQDKLLFDYPLKEFRRHGYSKEVEIFKSDSELMERALQAVILSHYRKKLFADMGFDIKPVILFKSKNVEPSKEFMQEFVAKIEILKSSDLEHIKAANTEGVLKKVFDYFTEKKLDFTDLIEELKTDFSKERCISAMMIRKKPNYKYN
;
A
#
# COMPACT_ATOMS: atom_id res chain seq x y z
N MET A 1 3.54 -21.89 -4.07
CA MET A 1 3.31 -20.84 -3.05
C MET A 1 3.15 -21.47 -1.67
N ASN A 2 3.17 -20.68 -0.59
CA ASN A 2 2.86 -21.18 0.74
C ASN A 2 1.44 -21.78 0.77
N PRO A 3 1.26 -23.07 1.11
CA PRO A 3 -0.02 -23.76 1.07
C PRO A 3 -1.04 -23.22 2.08
N ASN A 4 -0.63 -22.40 3.05
CA ASN A 4 -1.53 -21.78 4.02
C ASN A 4 -2.36 -20.61 3.43
N PHE A 5 -2.10 -20.21 2.18
CA PHE A 5 -2.82 -19.13 1.51
C PHE A 5 -3.66 -19.68 0.37
N ASP A 6 -4.97 -19.71 0.58
CA ASP A 6 -5.93 -20.02 -0.48
C ASP A 6 -6.11 -18.84 -1.42
N MET A 7 -6.09 -19.13 -2.72
CA MET A 7 -6.38 -18.13 -3.75
C MET A 7 -7.88 -17.93 -3.90
N ARG A 8 -8.29 -16.67 -3.97
CA ARG A 8 -9.68 -16.29 -4.23
C ARG A 8 -9.97 -16.33 -5.74
N PRO A 9 -11.23 -16.50 -6.18
CA PRO A 9 -11.59 -16.59 -7.59
C PRO A 9 -11.01 -15.46 -8.45
N TYR A 10 -11.13 -14.20 -8.01
CA TYR A 10 -10.58 -13.05 -8.75
C TYR A 10 -9.04 -13.08 -8.88
N GLN A 11 -8.33 -13.74 -7.97
CA GLN A 11 -6.86 -13.90 -8.06
C GLN A 11 -6.51 -14.97 -9.08
N ILE A 12 -7.29 -16.06 -9.11
CA ILE A 12 -7.18 -17.11 -10.14
C ILE A 12 -7.44 -16.48 -11.51
N ASP A 13 -8.52 -15.70 -11.65
CA ASP A 13 -8.84 -14.98 -12.89
C ASP A 13 -7.69 -14.06 -13.30
N ALA A 14 -7.13 -13.28 -12.36
CA ALA A 14 -5.99 -12.40 -12.62
C ALA A 14 -4.75 -13.17 -13.12
N PHE A 15 -4.44 -14.33 -12.54
CA PHE A 15 -3.37 -15.19 -13.05
C PHE A 15 -3.69 -15.71 -14.44
N GLN A 16 -4.91 -16.18 -14.70
CA GLN A 16 -5.31 -16.66 -16.02
C GLN A 16 -5.18 -15.59 -17.10
N HIS A 17 -5.55 -14.33 -16.83
CA HIS A 17 -5.33 -13.23 -17.76
C HIS A 17 -3.85 -13.01 -18.04
N PHE A 18 -2.99 -13.10 -17.02
CA PHE A 18 -1.54 -13.02 -17.21
C PHE A 18 -1.00 -14.16 -18.07
N LEU A 19 -1.37 -15.39 -17.74
CA LEU A 19 -0.96 -16.59 -18.47
C LEU A 19 -1.38 -16.50 -19.94
N ALA A 20 -2.64 -16.15 -20.20
CA ALA A 20 -3.13 -15.93 -21.56
C ALA A 20 -2.27 -14.88 -22.30
N TYR A 21 -2.01 -13.72 -21.68
CA TYR A 21 -1.20 -12.66 -22.29
C TYR A 21 0.24 -13.07 -22.60
N VAL A 22 0.89 -13.86 -21.74
CA VAL A 22 2.31 -14.22 -21.92
C VAL A 22 2.52 -15.50 -22.74
N GLU A 23 1.59 -16.44 -22.70
CA GLU A 23 1.65 -17.74 -23.39
C GLU A 23 1.01 -17.72 -24.78
N GLU A 24 -0.04 -16.92 -24.99
CA GLU A 24 -0.63 -16.81 -26.31
C GLU A 24 0.39 -16.18 -27.26
N LYS A 25 0.77 -16.96 -28.28
CA LYS A 25 1.52 -16.50 -29.46
C LYS A 25 0.67 -15.57 -30.35
N HIS A 26 -0.18 -14.75 -29.75
CA HIS A 26 -0.95 -13.76 -30.48
C HIS A 26 -0.11 -12.51 -30.70
N ASP A 27 -0.33 -11.84 -31.82
CA ASP A 27 0.27 -10.55 -32.20
C ASP A 27 -0.03 -9.41 -31.20
N LEU A 28 -0.79 -9.69 -30.13
CA LEU A 28 -1.20 -8.74 -29.09
C LEU A 28 -0.14 -8.52 -28.00
N ARG A 29 0.79 -9.47 -27.81
CA ARG A 29 1.85 -9.30 -26.80
C ARG A 29 2.92 -8.33 -27.30
N GLN A 30 3.13 -7.25 -26.56
CA GLN A 30 4.22 -6.32 -26.82
C GLN A 30 5.56 -6.90 -26.32
N SER A 31 6.65 -6.52 -27.00
CA SER A 31 8.02 -6.92 -26.65
C SER A 31 8.91 -5.66 -26.65
N PRO A 32 9.47 -5.26 -25.49
CA PRO A 32 9.26 -5.81 -24.14
C PRO A 32 7.80 -5.62 -23.66
N ALA A 33 7.35 -6.43 -22.68
CA ALA A 33 5.94 -6.49 -22.30
C ALA A 33 5.65 -5.67 -21.03
N HIS A 34 4.68 -4.76 -21.10
CA HIS A 34 4.26 -3.92 -19.98
C HIS A 34 2.79 -4.19 -19.66
N VAL A 35 2.51 -4.65 -18.45
CA VAL A 35 1.15 -4.91 -17.97
C VAL A 35 0.86 -4.23 -16.63
N LEU A 36 -0.41 -3.92 -16.42
CA LEU A 36 -0.96 -3.27 -15.24
C LEU A 36 -2.08 -4.11 -14.63
N PHE A 37 -1.95 -4.41 -13.34
CA PHE A 37 -2.99 -4.95 -12.48
C PHE A 37 -3.57 -3.83 -11.61
N GLN A 38 -4.77 -3.37 -11.94
CA GLN A 38 -5.54 -2.50 -11.07
C GLN A 38 -6.32 -3.36 -10.07
N MET A 39 -5.88 -3.42 -8.82
CA MET A 39 -6.51 -4.23 -7.79
C MET A 39 -6.63 -3.49 -6.47
N ALA A 40 -7.78 -3.57 -5.82
CA ALA A 40 -8.08 -2.89 -4.55
C ALA A 40 -7.00 -3.05 -3.46
N THR A 41 -6.87 -2.08 -2.56
CA THR A 41 -5.98 -2.24 -1.40
C THR A 41 -6.46 -3.39 -0.51
N GLY A 42 -5.55 -4.28 -0.14
CA GLY A 42 -5.89 -5.50 0.62
C GLY A 42 -6.40 -6.68 -0.22
N SER A 43 -6.49 -6.55 -1.55
CA SER A 43 -6.91 -7.65 -2.44
C SER A 43 -5.86 -8.75 -2.63
N GLY A 44 -4.64 -8.57 -2.12
CA GLY A 44 -3.56 -9.56 -2.23
C GLY A 44 -2.59 -9.34 -3.39
N LYS A 45 -2.34 -8.09 -3.83
CA LYS A 45 -1.31 -7.75 -4.85
C LYS A 45 0.05 -8.41 -4.60
N THR A 46 0.56 -8.35 -3.37
CA THR A 46 1.85 -8.96 -3.00
C THR A 46 1.85 -10.49 -3.16
N MET A 47 0.69 -11.15 -2.95
CA MET A 47 0.53 -12.58 -3.20
C MET A 47 0.52 -12.88 -4.70
N MET A 48 -0.11 -12.03 -5.51
CA MET A 48 -0.04 -12.12 -6.98
C MET A 48 1.41 -12.04 -7.45
N MET A 49 2.20 -11.07 -6.97
CA MET A 49 3.62 -10.96 -7.28
C MET A 49 4.40 -12.23 -6.95
N ALA A 50 4.20 -12.82 -5.77
CA ALA A 50 4.87 -14.06 -5.38
C ALA A 50 4.54 -15.22 -6.33
N GLY A 51 3.27 -15.36 -6.73
CA GLY A 51 2.85 -16.37 -7.71
C GLY A 51 3.47 -16.13 -9.10
N LEU A 52 3.48 -14.87 -9.55
CA LEU A 52 4.08 -14.50 -10.84
C LEU A 52 5.59 -14.73 -10.85
N ILE A 53 6.30 -14.51 -9.73
CA ILE A 53 7.73 -14.81 -9.62
C ILE A 53 7.99 -16.31 -9.88
N LEU A 54 7.21 -17.19 -9.25
CA LEU A 54 7.37 -18.64 -9.42
C LEU A 54 7.04 -19.08 -10.85
N TYR A 55 5.97 -18.56 -11.42
CA TYR A 55 5.61 -18.87 -12.81
C TYR A 55 6.67 -18.36 -13.80
N LEU A 56 7.12 -17.11 -13.66
CA LEU A 56 8.13 -16.55 -14.56
C LEU A 56 9.49 -17.23 -14.39
N TYR A 57 9.78 -17.78 -13.21
CA TYR A 57 10.94 -18.64 -13.05
C TYR A 57 10.88 -19.87 -13.96
N GLU A 58 9.73 -20.52 -14.08
CA GLU A 58 9.52 -21.64 -15.02
C GLU A 58 9.70 -21.19 -16.48
N GLN A 59 9.33 -19.94 -16.79
CA GLN A 59 9.55 -19.32 -18.10
C GLN A 59 11.00 -18.86 -18.35
N GLY A 60 11.93 -19.18 -17.43
CA GLY A 60 13.36 -18.92 -17.60
C GLY A 60 13.87 -17.60 -17.03
N TYR A 61 13.02 -16.84 -16.32
CA TYR A 61 13.47 -15.63 -15.64
C TYR A 61 14.20 -15.99 -14.33
N ARG A 62 15.30 -15.30 -14.04
CA ARG A 62 16.08 -15.44 -12.79
C ARG A 62 16.21 -14.13 -12.03
N ASN A 63 16.02 -12.99 -12.70
CA ASN A 63 16.31 -11.67 -12.16
C ASN A 63 15.02 -10.86 -12.01
N PHE A 64 14.70 -10.53 -10.76
CA PHE A 64 13.49 -9.80 -10.38
C PHE A 64 13.88 -8.51 -9.66
N MET A 65 13.39 -7.37 -10.13
CA MET A 65 13.55 -6.10 -9.42
C MET A 65 12.21 -5.65 -8.90
N PHE A 66 12.06 -5.62 -7.58
CA PHE A 66 10.92 -5.03 -6.91
C PHE A 66 11.20 -3.56 -6.59
N PHE A 67 10.27 -2.68 -6.95
CA PHE A 67 10.35 -1.27 -6.56
C PHE A 67 9.01 -0.65 -6.19
N VAL A 68 9.09 0.30 -5.27
CA VAL A 68 7.95 1.03 -4.72
C VAL A 68 8.40 2.40 -4.21
N ASN A 69 7.45 3.34 -4.06
CA ASN A 69 7.75 4.68 -3.58
C ASN A 69 8.11 4.75 -2.07
N ASN A 70 7.69 3.76 -1.26
CA ASN A 70 7.74 3.84 0.19
C ASN A 70 8.58 2.71 0.81
N ASN A 71 9.62 3.09 1.57
CA ASN A 71 10.50 2.13 2.28
C ASN A 71 9.74 1.21 3.25
N THR A 72 8.63 1.66 3.84
CA THR A 72 7.80 0.80 4.71
C THR A 72 7.17 -0.35 3.92
N ILE A 73 6.83 -0.12 2.64
CA ILE A 73 6.31 -1.19 1.78
C ILE A 73 7.44 -2.15 1.43
N ILE A 74 8.65 -1.64 1.14
CA ILE A 74 9.84 -2.49 0.92
C ILE A 74 10.07 -3.43 2.09
N GLU A 75 10.13 -2.91 3.31
CA GLU A 75 10.37 -3.72 4.51
C GLU A 75 9.30 -4.79 4.71
N LYS A 76 8.03 -4.46 4.45
CA LYS A 76 6.92 -5.42 4.50
C LYS A 76 7.01 -6.48 3.41
N THR A 77 7.36 -6.11 2.17
CA THR A 77 7.51 -7.07 1.08
C THR A 77 8.69 -7.99 1.34
N ILE A 78 9.80 -7.46 1.87
CA ILE A 78 10.94 -8.28 2.32
C ILE A 78 10.50 -9.28 3.39
N ASP A 79 9.76 -8.86 4.42
CA ASP A 79 9.23 -9.77 5.44
C ASP A 79 8.36 -10.87 4.82
N ASN A 80 7.39 -10.48 3.98
CA ASN A 80 6.50 -11.42 3.30
C ASN A 80 7.26 -12.40 2.37
N PHE A 81 8.39 -12.01 1.79
CA PHE A 81 9.12 -12.81 0.80
C PHE A 81 10.27 -13.63 1.39
N MET A 82 10.87 -13.16 2.48
CA MET A 82 12.15 -13.70 2.98
C MET A 82 12.05 -14.28 4.39
N ASN A 83 11.06 -13.87 5.19
CA ASN A 83 10.96 -14.30 6.58
C ASN A 83 10.06 -15.53 6.72
N GLY A 84 10.65 -16.72 6.65
CA GLY A 84 9.93 -18.00 6.80
C GLY A 84 9.17 -18.17 8.13
N ALA A 85 9.51 -17.40 9.16
CA ALA A 85 8.82 -17.39 10.45
C ALA A 85 7.61 -16.42 10.49
N SER A 86 7.47 -15.53 9.50
CA SER A 86 6.37 -14.60 9.44
C SER A 86 5.08 -15.34 9.09
N PRO A 87 3.95 -15.07 9.78
CA PRO A 87 2.64 -15.60 9.37
C PRO A 87 2.19 -15.06 8.01
N LYS A 88 2.90 -14.07 7.44
CA LYS A 88 2.66 -13.50 6.11
C LYS A 88 3.65 -13.99 5.05
N TYR A 89 4.49 -14.98 5.37
CA TYR A 89 5.45 -15.54 4.42
C TYR A 89 4.76 -16.21 3.23
N LEU A 90 5.04 -15.77 2.01
CA LEU A 90 4.25 -16.13 0.82
C LEU A 90 4.78 -17.35 0.05
N PHE A 91 6.00 -17.79 0.33
CA PHE A 91 6.61 -18.93 -0.35
C PHE A 91 6.53 -20.21 0.48
N ALA A 92 6.60 -21.36 -0.18
CA ALA A 92 6.70 -22.62 0.55
C ALA A 92 8.06 -22.70 1.25
N PRO A 93 8.18 -23.37 2.42
CA PRO A 93 9.48 -23.54 3.10
C PRO A 93 10.58 -24.13 2.21
N GLN A 94 10.19 -24.98 1.26
CA GLN A 94 11.02 -25.42 0.15
C GLN A 94 10.27 -25.16 -1.16
N ILE A 95 10.87 -24.36 -2.04
CA ILE A 95 10.33 -24.11 -3.38
C ILE A 95 10.89 -25.20 -4.30
N LYS A 96 10.02 -26.12 -4.73
CA LYS A 96 10.35 -27.15 -5.71
C LYS A 96 9.63 -26.83 -7.02
N ILE A 97 10.40 -26.69 -8.10
CA ILE A 97 9.91 -26.39 -9.43
C ILE A 97 10.49 -27.45 -10.39
N GLY A 98 9.62 -28.30 -10.92
CA GLY A 98 10.03 -29.55 -11.57
C GLY A 98 10.87 -30.42 -10.61
N ASP A 99 12.06 -30.81 -11.05
CA ASP A 99 13.02 -31.59 -10.25
C ASP A 99 14.05 -30.72 -9.51
N LYS A 100 13.94 -29.38 -9.59
CA LYS A 100 14.89 -28.45 -8.98
C LYS A 100 14.37 -27.93 -7.64
N ASN A 101 15.27 -27.86 -6.67
CA ASN A 101 15.09 -27.04 -5.47
C ASN A 101 15.59 -25.63 -5.80
N VAL A 102 14.74 -24.64 -5.57
CA VAL A 102 14.98 -23.25 -5.93
C VAL A 102 14.96 -22.41 -4.67
N SER A 103 15.91 -21.50 -4.52
CA SER A 103 15.95 -20.54 -3.44
C SER A 103 15.56 -19.15 -3.93
N LEU A 104 14.93 -18.37 -3.07
CA LEU A 104 14.73 -16.94 -3.28
C LEU A 104 15.86 -16.18 -2.58
N ILE A 105 16.75 -15.56 -3.36
CA ILE A 105 17.94 -14.88 -2.87
C ILE A 105 17.73 -13.37 -2.98
N LYS A 106 17.74 -12.68 -1.84
CA LYS A 106 17.80 -11.22 -1.82
C LYS A 106 19.20 -10.77 -2.25
N VAL A 107 19.27 -9.91 -3.26
CA VAL A 107 20.52 -9.33 -3.76
C VAL A 107 20.51 -7.80 -3.71
N ASP A 108 21.70 -7.20 -3.62
CA ASP A 108 21.87 -5.74 -3.68
C ASP A 108 22.03 -5.21 -5.12
N ASN A 109 22.52 -6.05 -6.02
CA ASN A 109 22.67 -5.86 -7.46
C ASN A 109 22.65 -7.24 -8.18
N PHE A 110 22.74 -7.27 -9.52
CA PHE A 110 22.66 -8.51 -10.31
C PHE A 110 24.00 -8.96 -10.90
N GLN A 111 25.11 -8.51 -10.31
CA GLN A 111 26.46 -8.84 -10.77
C GLN A 111 26.90 -10.24 -10.31
N SER A 112 26.44 -10.67 -9.14
CA SER A 112 26.67 -12.03 -8.65
C SER A 112 25.89 -13.05 -9.49
N ASP A 113 26.56 -14.13 -9.87
CA ASP A 113 25.90 -15.28 -10.48
C ASP A 113 25.32 -16.17 -9.36
N ASN A 114 23.99 -16.23 -9.29
CA ASN A 114 23.25 -17.09 -8.39
C ASN A 114 22.76 -18.37 -9.09
N GLY A 115 23.30 -18.67 -10.28
CA GLY A 115 22.98 -19.84 -11.07
C GLY A 115 21.49 -19.93 -11.39
N ASP A 116 20.88 -21.02 -10.94
CA ASP A 116 19.48 -21.35 -11.20
C ASP A 116 18.51 -20.87 -10.12
N ASP A 117 18.94 -20.07 -9.14
CA ASP A 117 18.07 -19.53 -8.09
C ASP A 117 17.37 -18.23 -8.52
N ILE A 118 16.31 -17.86 -7.80
CA ILE A 118 15.57 -16.61 -8.03
C ILE A 118 16.30 -15.48 -7.32
N SER A 119 16.89 -14.57 -8.09
CA SER A 119 17.51 -13.34 -7.57
C SER A 119 16.51 -12.21 -7.53
N ILE A 120 16.30 -11.61 -6.35
CA ILE A 120 15.40 -10.46 -6.20
C ILE A 120 16.08 -9.27 -5.50
N CYS A 121 16.02 -8.12 -6.16
CA CYS A 121 16.50 -6.85 -5.64
C CYS A 121 15.32 -5.97 -5.22
N PHE A 122 15.34 -5.43 -4.00
CA PHE A 122 14.31 -4.52 -3.51
C PHE A 122 14.86 -3.10 -3.45
N GLN A 123 14.23 -2.16 -4.16
CA GLN A 123 14.66 -0.77 -4.20
C GLN A 123 13.47 0.16 -3.97
N SER A 124 13.73 1.34 -3.39
CA SER A 124 12.79 2.44 -3.54
C SER A 124 12.98 3.07 -4.91
N ILE A 125 11.94 3.70 -5.44
CA ILE A 125 12.02 4.45 -6.70
C ILE A 125 13.16 5.49 -6.63
N GLN A 126 13.26 6.21 -5.52
CA GLN A 126 14.33 7.20 -5.30
C GLN A 126 15.71 6.52 -5.17
N GLY A 127 15.77 5.36 -4.52
CA GLY A 127 17.00 4.58 -4.37
C GLY A 127 17.53 4.07 -5.70
N LEU A 128 16.65 3.56 -6.56
CA LEU A 128 16.97 3.11 -7.91
C LEU A 128 17.52 4.28 -8.74
N PHE A 129 16.80 5.41 -8.76
CA PHE A 129 17.23 6.60 -9.50
C PHE A 129 18.59 7.14 -9.02
N SER A 130 18.76 7.28 -7.70
CA SER A 130 20.01 7.76 -7.11
C SER A 130 21.21 6.87 -7.45
N ARG A 131 21.00 5.54 -7.55
CA ARG A 131 22.03 4.59 -7.93
C ARG A 131 22.41 4.71 -9.41
N LEU A 132 21.43 4.83 -10.30
CA LEU A 132 21.66 4.95 -11.75
C LEU A 132 22.29 6.29 -12.16
N LYS A 133 22.00 7.38 -11.43
CA LYS A 133 22.56 8.71 -11.71
C LYS A 133 24.02 8.85 -11.23
N ASN A 134 24.37 8.21 -10.11
CA ASN A 134 25.68 8.37 -9.49
C ASN A 134 26.56 7.15 -9.81
N ASN A 135 27.27 7.21 -10.94
CA ASN A 135 28.33 6.26 -11.31
C ASN A 135 29.43 6.25 -10.23
N LYS A 136 29.31 5.37 -9.24
CA LYS A 136 30.34 5.04 -8.25
C LYS A 136 30.58 3.53 -8.31
N GLU A 137 31.82 3.11 -8.05
CA GLU A 137 32.23 1.70 -8.04
C GLU A 137 31.28 0.81 -7.19
N ASN A 138 31.00 -0.41 -7.66
CA ASN A 138 30.10 -1.42 -7.05
C ASN A 138 28.59 -1.10 -7.01
N LYS A 139 28.07 -0.32 -7.97
CA LYS A 139 26.62 -0.07 -8.10
C LYS A 139 26.07 -0.55 -9.44
N LEU A 140 24.78 -0.87 -9.39
CA LEU A 140 23.91 -1.24 -10.50
C LEU A 140 23.99 -0.19 -11.64
N THR A 141 24.45 -0.60 -12.82
CA THR A 141 24.55 0.24 -14.03
C THR A 141 23.45 -0.10 -15.03
N PHE A 142 23.28 0.69 -16.10
CA PHE A 142 22.36 0.33 -17.18
C PHE A 142 22.83 -0.89 -18.00
N GLU A 143 24.15 -1.08 -18.11
CA GLU A 143 24.77 -2.21 -18.81
C GLU A 143 24.41 -3.56 -18.14
N ASP A 144 24.24 -3.58 -16.80
CA ASP A 144 23.79 -4.76 -16.06
C ASP A 144 22.41 -5.29 -16.54
N PHE A 145 21.64 -4.49 -17.28
CA PHE A 145 20.29 -4.81 -17.78
C PHE A 145 20.23 -5.25 -19.24
N GLU A 146 21.32 -5.13 -20.00
CA GLU A 146 21.34 -5.45 -21.43
C GLU A 146 21.58 -6.95 -21.66
N ASP A 147 22.38 -7.60 -20.81
CA ASP A 147 22.81 -9.00 -21.01
C ASP A 147 21.85 -10.05 -20.42
N LYS A 148 20.88 -9.65 -19.61
CA LYS A 148 19.98 -10.55 -18.87
C LYS A 148 18.54 -10.12 -19.02
N LYS A 149 17.61 -11.08 -18.94
CA LYS A 149 16.17 -10.81 -18.89
C LYS A 149 15.77 -10.45 -17.46
N PHE A 150 14.97 -9.40 -17.33
CA PHE A 150 14.48 -8.88 -16.06
C PHE A 150 12.96 -8.85 -15.99
N VAL A 151 12.46 -9.15 -14.80
CA VAL A 151 11.08 -8.85 -14.40
C VAL A 151 11.10 -7.68 -13.43
N LEU A 152 10.51 -6.57 -13.84
CA LEU A 152 10.33 -5.35 -13.09
C LEU A 152 8.95 -5.41 -12.42
N LEU A 153 8.92 -5.53 -11.09
CA LEU A 153 7.71 -5.61 -10.27
C LEU A 153 7.51 -4.28 -9.55
N ALA A 154 6.46 -3.56 -9.92
CA ALA A 154 6.17 -2.26 -9.34
C ALA A 154 4.92 -2.29 -8.47
N ASP A 155 5.01 -1.85 -7.22
CA ASP A 155 3.85 -1.65 -6.33
C ASP A 155 3.54 -0.17 -6.17
N GLU A 156 2.27 0.14 -5.90
CA GLU A 156 1.74 1.51 -5.85
C GLU A 156 2.09 2.31 -7.12
N ALA A 157 1.92 1.67 -8.28
CA ALA A 157 2.29 2.17 -9.59
C ALA A 157 1.59 3.48 -10.01
N HIS A 158 0.59 3.96 -9.27
CA HIS A 158 0.00 5.28 -9.51
C HIS A 158 0.98 6.44 -9.27
N HIS A 159 2.05 6.21 -8.49
CA HIS A 159 3.19 7.11 -8.40
C HIS A 159 4.05 7.09 -9.67
N LEU A 160 3.94 6.05 -10.48
CA LEU A 160 4.76 5.84 -11.67
C LEU A 160 4.32 6.63 -12.90
N SER A 161 3.22 7.37 -12.81
CA SER A 161 2.70 8.21 -13.90
C SER A 161 2.73 9.69 -13.55
N ALA A 162 3.62 10.08 -12.62
CA ALA A 162 3.75 11.48 -12.20
C ALA A 162 4.13 12.42 -13.36
N SER A 163 4.98 11.96 -14.31
CA SER A 163 5.36 12.75 -15.49
C SER A 163 4.20 12.86 -16.50
N THR A 164 3.51 11.74 -16.73
CA THR A 164 2.32 11.66 -17.60
C THR A 164 1.22 12.61 -17.12
N LYS A 165 1.04 12.76 -15.80
CA LYS A 165 0.06 13.69 -15.19
C LYS A 165 0.38 15.17 -15.43
N GLN A 166 1.61 15.52 -15.78
CA GLN A 166 2.00 16.89 -16.12
C GLN A 166 1.99 17.15 -17.64
N GLY A 167 1.43 16.23 -18.43
CA GLY A 167 1.42 16.31 -19.89
C GLY A 167 2.78 16.05 -20.54
N ILE A 168 3.73 15.51 -19.78
CA ILE A 168 5.06 15.14 -20.27
C ILE A 168 5.02 13.64 -20.52
N LEU A 169 4.88 13.28 -21.80
CA LEU A 169 5.05 11.91 -22.24
C LEU A 169 6.51 11.52 -22.01
N ALA A 170 6.75 10.27 -21.61
CA ALA A 170 8.06 9.74 -21.21
C ALA A 170 9.16 9.80 -22.31
N PHE A 171 8.88 10.41 -23.46
CA PHE A 171 9.72 10.44 -24.67
C PHE A 171 9.98 11.85 -25.23
N ASP A 172 9.78 12.91 -24.45
CA ASP A 172 10.11 14.27 -24.90
C ASP A 172 11.59 14.60 -24.57
N GLU A 173 12.52 14.17 -25.42
CA GLU A 173 13.97 14.37 -25.26
C GLU A 173 14.40 15.86 -25.33
N ASP A 174 13.52 16.75 -25.78
CA ASP A 174 13.83 18.15 -26.08
C ASP A 174 13.61 19.15 -24.92
N LYS A 175 13.25 18.68 -23.70
CA LYS A 175 12.99 19.59 -22.57
C LYS A 175 14.09 19.56 -21.50
N ASN A 176 14.93 20.60 -21.57
CA ASN A 176 15.94 20.98 -20.58
C ASN A 176 15.38 21.10 -19.14
N ASP A 177 15.66 20.09 -18.32
CA ASP A 177 16.46 20.19 -17.09
C ASP A 177 16.10 21.29 -16.06
N LYS A 178 14.86 21.33 -15.56
CA LYS A 178 14.49 22.25 -14.46
C LYS A 178 13.64 21.73 -13.30
N ASP A 179 13.36 20.43 -13.17
CA ASP A 179 12.67 19.94 -11.97
C ASP A 179 13.15 18.52 -11.58
N GLU A 180 13.64 18.32 -10.36
CA GLU A 180 14.14 17.03 -9.84
C GLU A 180 13.08 15.90 -9.80
N VAL A 181 11.82 16.22 -10.11
CA VAL A 181 10.68 15.29 -10.17
C VAL A 181 10.73 14.40 -11.44
N PHE A 182 11.61 14.70 -12.41
CA PHE A 182 11.44 14.30 -13.81
C PHE A 182 12.14 13.03 -14.35
N ASN A 183 12.93 12.28 -13.57
CA ASN A 183 13.93 11.40 -14.21
C ASN A 183 13.91 9.91 -13.77
N TRP A 184 12.99 9.51 -12.88
CA TRP A 184 12.93 8.12 -12.44
C TRP A 184 12.06 7.23 -13.36
N GLU A 185 10.96 7.76 -13.94
CA GLU A 185 10.12 7.01 -14.90
C GLU A 185 10.94 6.67 -16.15
N GLN A 186 11.72 7.63 -16.64
CA GLN A 186 12.69 7.44 -17.70
C GLN A 186 13.73 6.38 -17.33
N ALA A 187 14.24 6.36 -16.10
CA ALA A 187 15.18 5.34 -15.64
C ALA A 187 14.56 3.93 -15.64
N VAL A 188 13.32 3.78 -15.18
CA VAL A 188 12.59 2.50 -15.23
C VAL A 188 12.34 2.08 -16.67
N MET A 189 11.89 2.99 -17.54
CA MET A 189 11.65 2.71 -18.95
C MET A 189 12.95 2.38 -19.69
N LYS A 190 14.08 2.99 -19.32
CA LYS A 190 15.40 2.66 -19.88
C LYS A 190 15.83 1.25 -19.50
N ILE A 191 15.65 0.85 -18.24
CA ILE A 191 15.88 -0.55 -17.82
C ILE A 191 14.93 -1.50 -18.56
N PHE A 192 13.64 -1.17 -18.60
CA PHE A 192 12.63 -1.98 -19.27
C PHE A 192 12.99 -2.21 -20.75
N ASN A 193 13.38 -1.16 -21.46
CA ASN A 193 13.74 -1.22 -22.88
C ASN A 193 15.15 -1.78 -23.15
N ALA A 194 15.97 -2.04 -22.12
CA ALA A 194 17.33 -2.57 -22.29
C ALA A 194 17.35 -3.98 -22.90
N HIS A 195 16.28 -4.77 -22.72
CA HIS A 195 16.20 -6.11 -23.28
C HIS A 195 14.78 -6.44 -23.75
N LYS A 196 14.63 -6.98 -24.97
CA LYS A 196 13.33 -7.23 -25.64
C LYS A 196 12.41 -8.20 -24.89
N GLU A 197 12.98 -9.05 -24.04
CA GLU A 197 12.23 -10.01 -23.22
C GLU A 197 12.03 -9.53 -21.78
N ASN A 198 12.29 -8.25 -21.49
CA ASN A 198 11.94 -7.72 -20.18
C ASN A 198 10.42 -7.65 -20.00
N LEU A 199 10.01 -7.77 -18.74
CA LEU A 199 8.62 -7.66 -18.32
C LEU A 199 8.50 -6.56 -17.28
N LEU A 200 7.61 -5.59 -17.49
CA LEU A 200 7.20 -4.61 -16.48
C LEU A 200 5.79 -4.93 -16.03
N ILE A 201 5.65 -5.30 -14.77
CA ILE A 201 4.40 -5.71 -14.15
C ILE A 201 4.09 -4.73 -13.02
N GLU A 202 3.11 -3.88 -13.27
CA GLU A 202 2.67 -2.85 -12.34
C GLU A 202 1.44 -3.29 -11.57
N PHE A 203 1.42 -2.99 -10.28
CA PHE A 203 0.27 -3.19 -9.42
C PHE A 203 -0.13 -1.86 -8.77
N THR A 204 -1.43 -1.57 -8.76
CA THR A 204 -1.96 -0.35 -8.13
C THR A 204 -3.39 -0.54 -7.68
N ALA A 205 -3.80 0.15 -6.61
CA ALA A 205 -5.22 0.24 -6.24
C ALA A 205 -5.96 1.37 -6.97
N THR A 206 -5.21 2.33 -7.53
CA THR A 206 -5.75 3.62 -7.96
C THR A 206 -5.01 4.09 -9.20
N ALA A 207 -5.21 3.46 -10.36
CA ALA A 207 -4.55 3.93 -11.58
C ALA A 207 -5.11 5.27 -12.10
N GLU A 208 -5.97 5.98 -11.34
CA GLU A 208 -6.54 7.28 -11.71
C GLU A 208 -7.09 7.33 -13.15
N MET A 209 -7.83 6.28 -13.54
CA MET A 209 -8.46 6.09 -14.86
C MET A 209 -9.51 7.16 -15.26
N GLN A 210 -9.57 8.27 -14.53
CA GLN A 210 -10.36 9.46 -14.82
C GLN A 210 -9.53 10.53 -15.57
N ASN A 211 -8.19 10.46 -15.49
CA ASN A 211 -7.29 11.34 -16.22
C ASN A 211 -7.04 10.78 -17.63
N LYS A 212 -7.31 11.59 -18.67
CA LYS A 212 -7.18 11.17 -20.07
C LYS A 212 -5.78 10.71 -20.45
N ASP A 213 -4.73 11.36 -19.93
CA ASP A 213 -3.34 11.02 -20.25
C ASP A 213 -2.94 9.69 -19.62
N VAL A 214 -3.43 9.44 -18.40
CA VAL A 214 -3.21 8.18 -17.68
C VAL A 214 -3.97 7.04 -18.36
N VAL A 215 -5.21 7.29 -18.81
CA VAL A 215 -5.98 6.33 -19.61
C VAL A 215 -5.23 6.00 -20.90
N ALA A 216 -4.76 7.01 -21.65
CA ALA A 216 -4.02 6.79 -22.89
C ALA A 216 -2.74 5.96 -22.66
N LYS A 217 -2.02 6.21 -21.55
CA LYS A 217 -0.83 5.44 -21.19
C LYS A 217 -1.14 3.97 -20.89
N TYR A 218 -2.24 3.68 -20.20
CA TYR A 218 -2.54 2.33 -19.68
C TYR A 218 -3.59 1.55 -20.48
N GLN A 219 -4.19 2.15 -21.51
CA GLN A 219 -5.25 1.52 -22.29
C GLN A 219 -4.84 0.17 -22.88
N ASP A 220 -3.60 0.05 -23.33
CA ASP A 220 -3.02 -1.17 -23.92
C ASP A 220 -2.25 -2.04 -22.91
N LYS A 221 -2.23 -1.65 -21.63
CA LYS A 221 -1.45 -2.30 -20.56
C LYS A 221 -2.32 -2.88 -19.45
N LEU A 222 -3.54 -2.37 -19.26
CA LEU A 222 -4.45 -2.85 -18.23
C LEU A 222 -4.86 -4.29 -18.51
N LEU A 223 -4.29 -5.21 -17.74
CA LEU A 223 -4.50 -6.65 -17.90
C LEU A 223 -5.62 -7.17 -17.01
N PHE A 224 -5.80 -6.55 -15.84
CA PHE A 224 -6.84 -6.94 -14.90
C PHE A 224 -7.33 -5.74 -14.09
N ASP A 225 -8.65 -5.54 -14.04
CA ASP A 225 -9.31 -4.47 -13.27
C ASP A 225 -10.25 -5.05 -12.21
N TYR A 226 -9.87 -4.85 -10.95
CA TYR A 226 -10.61 -5.31 -9.78
C TYR A 226 -10.62 -4.24 -8.69
N PRO A 227 -11.44 -3.18 -8.88
CA PRO A 227 -11.44 -2.01 -8.02
C PRO A 227 -12.10 -2.31 -6.66
N LEU A 228 -11.96 -1.37 -5.71
CA LEU A 228 -12.55 -1.49 -4.37
C LEU A 228 -14.06 -1.75 -4.40
N LYS A 229 -14.77 -1.21 -5.39
CA LYS A 229 -16.21 -1.45 -5.58
C LYS A 229 -16.52 -2.94 -5.73
N GLU A 230 -15.78 -3.64 -6.60
CA GLU A 230 -15.97 -5.08 -6.84
C GLU A 230 -15.49 -5.92 -5.66
N PHE A 231 -14.32 -5.56 -5.10
CA PHE A 231 -13.78 -6.20 -3.91
C PHE A 231 -14.75 -6.15 -2.71
N ARG A 232 -15.43 -5.01 -2.55
CA ARG A 232 -16.51 -4.83 -1.56
C ARG A 232 -17.76 -5.62 -1.95
N ARG A 233 -18.22 -5.53 -3.20
CA ARG A 233 -19.42 -6.25 -3.69
C ARG A 233 -19.32 -7.75 -3.45
N HIS A 234 -18.13 -8.32 -3.57
CA HIS A 234 -17.86 -9.73 -3.31
C HIS A 234 -17.62 -10.09 -1.83
N GLY A 235 -17.80 -9.14 -0.89
CA GLY A 235 -17.72 -9.39 0.54
C GLY A 235 -16.30 -9.54 1.10
N TYR A 236 -15.26 -9.19 0.34
CA TYR A 236 -13.87 -9.32 0.78
C TYR A 236 -13.32 -8.07 1.49
N SER A 237 -14.05 -6.97 1.46
CA SER A 237 -13.74 -5.73 2.19
C SER A 237 -14.71 -5.55 3.35
N LYS A 238 -14.29 -4.79 4.38
CA LYS A 238 -15.23 -4.24 5.35
C LYS A 238 -16.11 -3.19 4.66
N GLU A 239 -17.35 -3.07 5.11
CA GLU A 239 -18.22 -1.96 4.71
C GLU A 239 -17.65 -0.64 5.23
N VAL A 240 -17.71 0.39 4.38
CA VAL A 240 -17.22 1.74 4.69
C VAL A 240 -18.40 2.68 4.64
N GLU A 241 -18.75 3.24 5.80
CA GLU A 241 -19.75 4.30 5.91
C GLU A 241 -19.07 5.66 6.02
N ILE A 242 -19.59 6.64 5.28
CA ILE A 242 -19.11 8.02 5.33
C ILE A 242 -20.08 8.83 6.20
N PHE A 243 -19.60 9.24 7.37
CA PHE A 243 -20.27 10.23 8.20
C PHE A 243 -19.72 11.62 7.85
N LYS A 244 -20.54 12.45 7.18
CA LYS A 244 -20.20 13.85 6.90
C LYS A 244 -20.72 14.73 8.02
N SER A 245 -19.89 15.68 8.45
CA SER A 245 -20.20 16.63 9.51
C SER A 245 -19.66 17.99 9.08
N ASP A 246 -20.53 18.99 9.07
CA ASP A 246 -20.19 20.39 8.77
C ASP A 246 -19.74 21.15 10.03
N SER A 247 -19.69 20.47 11.19
CA SER A 247 -19.19 21.02 12.45
C SER A 247 -17.71 21.41 12.34
N GLU A 248 -17.31 22.32 13.22
CA GLU A 248 -15.91 22.72 13.38
C GLU A 248 -15.00 21.54 13.71
N LEU A 249 -13.69 21.71 13.48
CA LEU A 249 -12.71 20.62 13.57
C LEU A 249 -12.72 19.90 14.93
N MET A 250 -12.75 20.66 16.03
CA MET A 250 -12.73 20.09 17.38
C MET A 250 -14.03 19.35 17.70
N GLU A 251 -15.18 19.91 17.32
CA GLU A 251 -16.48 19.26 17.53
C GLU A 251 -16.57 17.96 16.73
N ARG A 252 -16.10 17.97 15.47
CA ARG A 252 -16.02 16.76 14.63
C ARG A 252 -15.12 15.69 15.24
N ALA A 253 -14.02 16.09 15.90
CA ALA A 253 -13.16 15.16 16.61
C ALA A 253 -13.85 14.54 17.83
N LEU A 254 -14.61 15.34 18.60
CA LEU A 254 -15.42 14.84 19.71
C LEU A 254 -16.54 13.90 19.25
N GLN A 255 -17.20 14.20 18.12
CA GLN A 255 -18.17 13.30 17.49
C GLN A 255 -17.52 11.94 17.16
N ALA A 256 -16.29 11.93 16.62
CA ALA A 256 -15.55 10.70 16.34
C ALA A 256 -15.17 9.93 17.61
N VAL A 257 -14.76 10.64 18.67
CA VAL A 257 -14.48 10.07 20.00
C VAL A 257 -15.71 9.36 20.58
N ILE A 258 -16.86 10.04 20.55
CA ILE A 258 -18.15 9.51 21.00
C ILE A 258 -18.54 8.25 20.20
N LEU A 259 -18.44 8.30 18.87
CA LEU A 259 -18.70 7.15 18.00
C LEU A 259 -17.76 5.97 18.27
N SER A 260 -16.47 6.24 18.49
CA SER A 260 -15.49 5.22 18.82
C SER A 260 -15.80 4.57 20.16
N HIS A 261 -16.18 5.35 21.16
CA HIS A 261 -16.55 4.82 22.48
C HIS A 261 -17.84 4.00 22.44
N TYR A 262 -18.86 4.48 21.70
CA TYR A 262 -20.07 3.71 21.41
C TYR A 262 -19.74 2.34 20.81
N ARG A 263 -18.87 2.28 19.79
CA ARG A 263 -18.45 1.01 19.17
C ARG A 263 -17.77 0.08 20.18
N LYS A 264 -16.92 0.62 21.06
CA LYS A 264 -16.26 -0.16 22.12
C LYS A 264 -17.30 -0.81 23.04
N LYS A 265 -18.30 -0.05 23.50
CA LYS A 265 -19.39 -0.55 24.35
C LYS A 265 -20.27 -1.57 23.62
N LEU A 266 -20.62 -1.30 22.36
CA LEU A 266 -21.41 -2.22 21.54
C LEU A 266 -20.70 -3.57 21.31
N PHE A 267 -19.38 -3.56 21.06
CA PHE A 267 -18.62 -4.80 20.96
C PHE A 267 -18.60 -5.58 22.28
N ALA A 268 -18.41 -4.87 23.41
CA ALA A 268 -18.43 -5.50 24.73
C ALA A 268 -19.80 -6.15 25.04
N ASP A 269 -20.90 -5.49 24.69
CA ASP A 269 -22.26 -6.05 24.80
C ASP A 269 -22.43 -7.35 24.01
N MET A 270 -21.73 -7.49 22.88
CA MET A 270 -21.74 -8.68 22.04
C MET A 270 -20.70 -9.73 22.48
N GLY A 271 -20.00 -9.51 23.60
CA GLY A 271 -18.98 -10.42 24.12
C GLY A 271 -17.62 -10.31 23.42
N PHE A 272 -17.38 -9.27 22.64
CA PHE A 272 -16.12 -9.04 21.93
C PHE A 272 -15.28 -7.96 22.63
N ASP A 273 -14.04 -8.29 22.98
CA ASP A 273 -13.04 -7.32 23.44
C ASP A 273 -12.33 -6.67 22.24
N ILE A 274 -13.02 -5.73 21.59
CA ILE A 274 -12.51 -4.99 20.42
C ILE A 274 -12.34 -3.53 20.80
N LYS A 275 -11.09 -3.05 20.74
CA LYS A 275 -10.75 -1.63 20.92
C LYS A 275 -10.78 -0.89 19.57
N PRO A 276 -11.74 0.04 19.33
CA PRO A 276 -11.75 0.85 18.12
C PRO A 276 -10.60 1.87 18.14
N VAL A 277 -10.15 2.27 16.95
CA VAL A 277 -9.05 3.23 16.76
C VAL A 277 -9.51 4.37 15.87
N ILE A 278 -9.13 5.60 16.23
CA ILE A 278 -9.37 6.80 15.44
C ILE A 278 -8.05 7.26 14.82
N LEU A 279 -8.09 7.63 13.54
CA LEU A 279 -6.99 8.30 12.85
C LEU A 279 -7.44 9.69 12.43
N PHE A 280 -6.90 10.74 13.07
CA PHE A 280 -7.01 12.10 12.57
C PHE A 280 -5.88 12.36 11.57
N LYS A 281 -6.25 12.73 10.33
CA LYS A 281 -5.31 12.95 9.24
C LYS A 281 -5.21 14.44 8.90
N SER A 282 -4.01 14.98 8.94
CA SER A 282 -3.66 16.31 8.42
C SER A 282 -2.78 16.18 7.17
N LYS A 283 -2.83 17.18 6.28
CA LYS A 283 -1.91 17.28 5.14
C LYS A 283 -0.50 17.69 5.57
N ASN A 284 -0.41 18.53 6.61
CA ASN A 284 0.83 19.17 7.04
C ASN A 284 1.24 18.74 8.45
N VAL A 285 2.55 18.72 8.69
CA VAL A 285 3.17 18.28 9.94
C VAL A 285 2.82 19.21 11.10
N GLU A 286 3.02 20.52 10.96
CA GLU A 286 2.83 21.46 12.07
C GLU A 286 1.36 21.56 12.52
N PRO A 287 0.36 21.75 11.63
CA PRO A 287 -1.05 21.72 12.03
C PRO A 287 -1.47 20.39 12.67
N SER A 288 -0.81 19.27 12.31
CA SER A 288 -1.08 17.98 12.95
C SER A 288 -0.62 17.94 14.41
N LYS A 289 0.50 18.61 14.73
CA LYS A 289 1.04 18.66 16.10
C LYS A 289 0.23 19.63 16.96
N GLU A 290 -0.08 20.80 16.42
CA GLU A 290 -0.93 21.81 17.06
C GLU A 290 -2.28 21.20 17.42
N PHE A 291 -2.95 20.57 16.45
CA PHE A 291 -4.23 19.93 16.70
C PHE A 291 -4.15 18.79 17.73
N MET A 292 -3.05 18.03 17.77
CA MET A 292 -2.87 17.00 18.81
C MET A 292 -2.80 17.61 20.21
N GLN A 293 -2.11 18.74 20.38
CA GLN A 293 -2.04 19.44 21.66
C GLN A 293 -3.40 19.99 22.07
N GLU A 294 -4.11 20.64 21.14
CA GLU A 294 -5.47 21.14 21.37
C GLU A 294 -6.45 20.02 21.71
N PHE A 295 -6.39 18.89 21.00
CA PHE A 295 -7.25 17.74 21.24
C PHE A 295 -7.03 17.15 22.63
N VAL A 296 -5.78 16.92 23.02
CA VAL A 296 -5.45 16.39 24.37
C VAL A 296 -5.93 17.35 25.45
N ALA A 297 -5.65 18.65 25.30
CA ALA A 297 -6.12 19.66 26.25
C ALA A 297 -7.66 19.69 26.34
N LYS A 298 -8.37 19.57 25.21
CA LYS A 298 -9.83 19.52 25.19
C LYS A 298 -10.37 18.27 25.88
N ILE A 299 -9.75 17.10 25.70
CA ILE A 299 -10.14 15.87 26.39
C ILE A 299 -9.97 16.01 27.91
N GLU A 300 -8.84 16.55 28.39
CA GLU A 300 -8.59 16.72 29.84
C GLU A 300 -9.68 17.57 30.53
N ILE A 301 -10.15 18.63 29.86
CA ILE A 301 -11.15 19.56 30.40
C ILE A 301 -12.59 19.24 29.94
N LEU A 302 -12.84 18.07 29.35
CA LEU A 302 -14.16 17.68 28.83
C LEU A 302 -15.23 17.72 29.93
N LYS A 303 -16.42 18.27 29.61
CA LYS A 303 -17.56 18.46 30.53
C LYS A 303 -18.87 17.97 29.92
N SER A 304 -19.89 17.74 30.75
CA SER A 304 -21.22 17.27 30.32
C SER A 304 -21.86 18.20 29.31
N SER A 305 -21.66 19.52 29.44
CA SER A 305 -22.13 20.52 28.49
C SER A 305 -21.60 20.31 27.06
N ASP A 306 -20.39 19.75 26.89
CA ASP A 306 -19.84 19.46 25.57
C ASP A 306 -20.61 18.32 24.89
N LEU A 307 -20.94 17.27 25.64
CA LEU A 307 -21.71 16.12 25.16
C LEU A 307 -23.17 16.50 24.91
N GLU A 308 -23.75 17.34 25.76
CA GLU A 308 -25.09 17.91 25.59
C GLU A 308 -25.17 18.76 24.32
N HIS A 309 -24.18 19.61 24.07
CA HIS A 309 -24.10 20.40 22.84
C HIS A 309 -24.05 19.50 21.60
N ILE A 310 -23.19 18.48 21.60
CA ILE A 310 -23.10 17.53 20.47
C ILE A 310 -24.41 16.75 20.28
N LYS A 311 -25.06 16.34 21.37
CA LYS A 311 -26.36 15.65 21.33
C LYS A 311 -27.45 16.56 20.75
N ALA A 312 -27.52 17.80 21.20
CA ALA A 312 -28.51 18.78 20.73
C ALA A 312 -28.32 19.14 19.26
N ALA A 313 -27.07 19.23 18.79
CA ALA A 313 -26.74 19.51 17.40
C ALA A 313 -27.00 18.33 16.44
N ASN A 314 -27.17 17.11 16.97
CA ASN A 314 -27.29 15.88 16.17
C ASN A 314 -28.57 15.09 16.52
N THR A 315 -29.72 15.64 16.13
CA THR A 315 -31.05 15.08 16.42
C THR A 315 -31.46 13.93 15.50
N GLU A 316 -30.70 13.67 14.43
CA GLU A 316 -30.93 12.60 13.45
C GLU A 316 -29.63 11.84 13.12
N GLY A 317 -29.75 10.74 12.37
CA GLY A 317 -28.59 9.99 11.87
C GLY A 317 -27.86 9.14 12.93
N VAL A 318 -26.57 8.87 12.69
CA VAL A 318 -25.80 7.90 13.48
C VAL A 318 -25.56 8.36 14.92
N LEU A 319 -25.28 9.65 15.14
CA LEU A 319 -25.03 10.19 16.47
C LEU A 319 -26.29 10.17 17.35
N LYS A 320 -27.47 10.40 16.77
CA LYS A 320 -28.73 10.21 17.50
C LYS A 320 -28.84 8.78 18.04
N LYS A 321 -28.58 7.76 17.20
CA LYS A 321 -28.59 6.35 17.61
C LYS A 321 -27.58 6.06 18.72
N VAL A 322 -26.42 6.69 18.68
CA VAL A 322 -25.39 6.58 19.74
C VAL A 322 -25.91 7.11 21.08
N PHE A 323 -26.50 8.31 21.08
CA PHE A 323 -27.05 8.88 22.32
C PHE A 323 -28.31 8.16 22.82
N ASP A 324 -29.14 7.64 21.91
CA ASP A 324 -30.27 6.77 22.25
C ASP A 324 -29.76 5.51 22.98
N TYR A 325 -28.71 4.86 22.45
CA TYR A 325 -28.06 3.71 23.10
C TYR A 325 -27.50 4.05 24.49
N PHE A 326 -26.81 5.19 24.65
CA PHE A 326 -26.32 5.59 25.97
C PHE A 326 -27.47 5.82 26.97
N THR A 327 -28.59 6.38 26.50
CA THR A 327 -29.79 6.59 27.31
C THR A 327 -30.42 5.25 27.71
N GLU A 328 -30.54 4.29 26.78
CA GLU A 328 -31.06 2.95 27.05
C GLU A 328 -30.20 2.20 28.08
N LYS A 329 -28.87 2.32 27.97
CA LYS A 329 -27.90 1.74 28.91
C LYS A 329 -27.80 2.48 30.24
N LYS A 330 -28.54 3.58 30.42
CA LYS A 330 -28.52 4.44 31.61
C LYS A 330 -27.10 4.92 31.95
N LEU A 331 -26.30 5.21 30.92
CA LEU A 331 -24.96 5.76 31.10
C LEU A 331 -25.07 7.24 31.44
N ASP A 332 -24.62 7.62 32.64
CA ASP A 332 -24.52 9.02 33.01
C ASP A 332 -23.39 9.71 32.21
N PHE A 333 -23.58 10.99 31.89
CA PHE A 333 -22.59 11.76 31.16
C PHE A 333 -21.31 11.94 31.97
N THR A 334 -21.41 11.99 33.30
CA THR A 334 -20.23 12.07 34.17
C THR A 334 -19.34 10.84 34.02
N ASP A 335 -19.93 9.64 34.08
CA ASP A 335 -19.19 8.38 33.91
C ASP A 335 -18.62 8.28 32.49
N LEU A 336 -19.42 8.63 31.48
CA LEU A 336 -18.98 8.62 30.09
C LEU A 336 -17.77 9.55 29.88
N ILE A 337 -17.75 10.72 30.50
CA ILE A 337 -16.62 11.66 30.40
C ILE A 337 -15.34 11.09 31.02
N GLU A 338 -15.43 10.48 32.20
CA GLU A 338 -14.26 9.86 32.84
C GLU A 338 -13.70 8.71 31.99
N GLU A 339 -14.58 7.92 31.38
CA GLU A 339 -14.17 6.88 30.44
C GLU A 339 -13.51 7.47 29.18
N LEU A 340 -14.06 8.53 28.59
CA LEU A 340 -13.49 9.21 27.42
C LEU A 340 -12.13 9.84 27.74
N LYS A 341 -11.99 10.52 28.89
CA LYS A 341 -10.73 11.08 29.38
C LYS A 341 -9.66 10.01 29.52
N THR A 342 -10.05 8.86 30.07
CA THR A 342 -9.15 7.72 30.25
C THR A 342 -8.79 7.06 28.92
N ASP A 343 -9.76 6.86 28.01
CA ASP A 343 -9.54 6.18 26.74
C ASP A 343 -8.71 6.99 25.75
N PHE A 344 -8.85 8.33 25.80
CA PHE A 344 -8.20 9.28 24.90
C PHE A 344 -7.19 10.18 25.61
N SER A 345 -6.65 9.73 26.76
CA SER A 345 -5.58 10.44 27.47
C SER A 345 -4.35 10.63 26.58
N LYS A 346 -3.49 11.58 26.96
CA LYS A 346 -2.26 11.89 26.24
C LYS A 346 -1.40 10.66 25.99
N GLU A 347 -1.27 9.77 26.98
CA GLU A 347 -0.45 8.55 26.92
C GLU A 347 -1.02 7.51 25.95
N ARG A 348 -2.31 7.59 25.66
CA ARG A 348 -3.02 6.71 24.73
C ARG A 348 -3.16 7.30 23.33
N CYS A 349 -2.69 8.53 23.13
CA CYS A 349 -2.65 9.20 21.83
C CYS A 349 -1.25 9.11 21.24
N ILE A 350 -1.15 8.71 19.97
CA ILE A 350 0.12 8.55 19.27
C ILE A 350 0.18 9.49 18.08
N SER A 351 1.23 10.30 18.00
CA SER A 351 1.59 10.99 16.76
C SER A 351 2.44 10.05 15.91
N ALA A 352 1.94 9.69 14.72
CA ALA A 352 2.69 8.89 13.74
C ALA A 352 4.04 9.54 13.34
N MET A 353 4.22 10.83 13.61
CA MET A 353 5.46 11.57 13.35
C MET A 353 6.48 11.43 14.48
N MET A 354 6.07 11.12 15.72
CA MET A 354 7.00 10.82 16.81
C MET A 354 7.64 9.44 16.67
N ILE A 355 6.96 8.47 16.04
CA ILE A 355 7.50 7.13 15.74
C ILE A 355 8.67 7.19 14.75
N ARG A 356 8.78 8.25 13.93
CA ARG A 356 9.88 8.40 12.95
C ARG A 356 11.24 8.72 13.60
N LYS A 357 11.30 9.06 14.90
CA LYS A 357 12.56 9.04 15.63
C LYS A 357 12.82 7.59 16.07
N LYS A 358 13.70 6.87 15.34
CA LYS A 358 14.20 5.56 15.77
C LYS A 358 14.58 5.62 17.27
N PRO A 359 14.23 4.62 18.08
CA PRO A 359 14.92 4.43 19.35
C PRO A 359 16.41 4.28 19.05
N ASN A 360 17.24 5.15 19.63
CA ASN A 360 18.68 4.95 19.70
C ASN A 360 18.91 3.71 20.58
N TYR A 361 18.91 2.53 19.98
CA TYR A 361 19.56 1.39 20.59
C TYR A 361 21.06 1.67 20.56
N LYS A 362 21.55 2.32 21.62
CA LYS A 362 22.95 2.16 22.02
C LYS A 362 23.06 0.74 22.54
N TYR A 363 23.66 -0.13 21.75
CA TYR A 363 24.30 -1.32 22.31
C TYR A 363 25.45 -0.81 23.17
N ASN A 364 25.37 -1.06 24.48
CA ASN A 364 26.54 -1.07 25.35
C ASN A 364 27.15 -2.47 25.29
#